data_AF-A0A2E1JLW6-F1
#
_entry.id   AF-A0A2E1JLW6-F1
#
_cell.length_a   1.000
_cell.length_b   1.000
_cell.length_c   1.000
_cell.angle_alpha   90.00
_cell.angle_beta   90.00
_cell.angle_gamma   90.00
#
_symmetry.space_group_name_H-M   'P 1'
#
loop_
_entity.id
_entity.type
_entity.pdbx_description
1 polymer ?
#
loop_
_entity_poly.entity_id
_entity_poly.type
_entity_poly.pdbx_seq_one_letter_code
_entity_poly.pdbx_strand_id
1 'polypeptide(L)' 'SPVELQAIGIGHDVTKYYKNALTINRAEELGEVLLDELTKLFKD' A
#
# COMPACT_ATOMS: atom_id res chain seq x y z
N SER A 1 3.12 -0.93 20.59
CA SER A 1 2.44 -1.49 19.40
C SER A 1 3.47 -1.95 18.40
N PRO A 2 3.29 -3.12 17.76
CA PRO A 2 4.10 -3.48 16.60
C PRO A 2 3.85 -2.46 15.48
N VAL A 3 4.91 -2.06 14.78
CA VAL A 3 4.82 -1.22 13.59
C VAL A 3 4.44 -2.10 12.41
N GLU A 4 3.41 -1.72 11.67
CA GLU A 4 2.98 -2.40 10.44
C GLU A 4 3.54 -1.66 9.23
N LEU A 5 4.24 -2.39 8.34
CA LEU A 5 4.85 -1.84 7.13
C LEU A 5 4.07 -2.32 5.90
N GLN A 6 3.78 -1.39 4.98
CA GLN A 6 3.13 -1.63 3.70
C GLN A 6 4.05 -1.13 2.57
N ALA A 7 4.35 -2.00 1.60
CA ALA A 7 5.12 -1.64 0.41
C ALA A 7 4.17 -1.24 -0.74
N ILE A 8 4.53 -0.19 -1.50
CA ILE A 8 3.77 0.27 -2.67
C ILE A 8 4.69 0.27 -3.89
N GLY A 9 4.45 -0.65 -4.82
CA GLY A 9 5.11 -0.68 -6.12
C GLY A 9 4.34 0.16 -7.14
N ILE A 10 5.02 1.09 -7.82
CA ILE A 10 4.39 1.90 -8.89
C ILE A 10 4.88 1.38 -10.24
N GLY A 11 3.97 0.87 -11.07
CA GLY A 11 4.28 0.33 -12.40
C GLY A 11 5.07 -0.99 -12.39
N HIS A 12 5.25 -1.60 -11.23
CA HIS A 12 5.95 -2.88 -11.09
C HIS A 12 5.48 -3.65 -9.84
N ASP A 13 5.46 -4.97 -9.96
CA ASP A 13 5.07 -5.86 -8.87
C ASP A 13 6.21 -6.03 -7.85
N VAL A 14 5.93 -5.67 -6.60
CA VAL A 14 6.86 -5.78 -5.46
C VAL A 14 6.47 -6.88 -4.45
N THR A 15 5.39 -7.63 -4.72
CA THR A 15 4.90 -8.71 -3.83
C THR A 15 5.90 -9.83 -3.63
N LYS A 16 6.84 -10.00 -4.57
CA LYS A 16 7.97 -10.93 -4.46
C LYS A 16 8.92 -10.62 -3.30
N TYR A 17 9.04 -9.35 -2.91
CA TYR A 17 10.03 -8.89 -1.93
C TYR A 17 9.41 -8.50 -0.59
N TYR A 18 8.13 -8.09 -0.59
CA TYR A 18 7.43 -7.63 0.60
C TYR A 18 6.15 -8.41 0.80
N LYS A 19 5.99 -8.96 2.00
CA LYS A 19 4.82 -9.76 2.39
C LYS A 19 3.52 -8.93 2.33
N ASN A 20 3.60 -7.67 2.73
CA ASN A 20 2.50 -6.72 2.72
C ASN A 20 2.81 -5.67 1.65
N ALA A 21 2.28 -5.90 0.45
CA ALA A 21 2.58 -5.13 -0.73
C ALA A 21 1.32 -4.86 -1.54
N LEU A 22 1.27 -3.69 -2.16
CA LEU A 22 0.30 -3.37 -3.19
C LEU A 22 1.01 -2.78 -4.41
N THR A 23 0.41 -2.94 -5.58
CA THR A 23 0.94 -2.41 -6.83
C THR A 23 -0.08 -1.47 -7.45
N ILE A 24 0.33 -0.24 -7.77
CA ILE A 24 -0.46 0.73 -8.53
C ILE A 24 0.16 0.91 -9.91
N ASN A 25 -0.64 1.34 -10.89
CA ASN A 25 -0.14 1.49 -12.25
C ASN A 25 0.60 2.82 -12.42
N ARG A 26 0.13 3.89 -11.76
CA ARG A 26 0.67 5.24 -11.92
C ARG A 26 0.71 6.00 -10.61
N ALA A 27 1.56 7.02 -10.53
CA ALA A 27 1.79 7.77 -9.30
C ALA A 27 0.55 8.58 -8.86
N GLU A 28 -0.31 8.96 -9.79
CA GLU A 28 -1.53 9.73 -9.49
C GLU A 28 -2.53 8.90 -8.66
N GLU A 29 -2.46 7.56 -8.75
CA GLU A 29 -3.30 6.61 -7.99
C GLU A 29 -2.85 6.49 -6.52
N LEU A 30 -1.66 6.98 -6.17
CA LEU A 30 -1.09 6.82 -4.83
C LEU A 30 -1.96 7.47 -3.76
N GLY A 31 -2.53 8.65 -4.03
CA GLY A 31 -3.33 9.38 -3.05
C GLY A 31 -4.60 8.63 -2.64
N GLU A 32 -5.30 8.04 -3.61
CA GLU A 32 -6.49 7.23 -3.38
C GLU A 32 -6.16 5.99 -2.56
N VAL A 33 -5.11 5.27 -2.95
CA VAL A 33 -4.64 4.08 -2.24
C VAL A 33 -4.22 4.38 -0.80
N LEU A 34 -3.49 5.47 -0.57
CA LEU A 34 -3.10 5.85 0.80
C LEU A 34 -4.31 6.15 1.66
N LEU A 35 -5.35 6.80 1.11
CA LEU A 35 -6.58 7.08 1.83
C LEU A 35 -7.33 5.80 2.18
N ASP A 36 -7.40 4.84 1.25
CA ASP A 36 -8.02 3.53 1.48
C ASP A 36 -7.30 2.73 2.55
N GLU A 37 -5.96 2.65 2.51
CA GLU A 37 -5.16 1.95 3.52
C GLU A 37 -5.27 2.62 4.89
N LEU A 38 -5.21 3.96 4.96
CA LEU A 38 -5.47 4.69 6.21
C LEU A 38 -6.87 4.39 6.74
N THR A 39 -7.88 4.36 5.87
CA THR A 39 -9.26 4.08 6.26
C THR A 39 -9.42 2.67 6.83
N LYS A 40 -8.69 1.67 6.33
CA LYS A 40 -8.67 0.32 6.88
C LYS A 40 -8.12 0.30 8.31
N LEU A 41 -7.05 1.05 8.60
CA LEU A 41 -6.45 1.11 9.93
C LEU A 41 -7.39 1.68 11.02
N PHE A 42 -8.39 2.48 10.62
CA PHE A 42 -9.34 3.12 11.55
C PHE A 42 -10.74 2.49 11.54
N LYS A 43 -10.99 1.49 10.69
CA LYS A 43 -12.29 0.82 10.59
C LYS A 43 -12.47 -0.36 11.56
N ASP A 44 -11.45 -0.64 12.39
CA ASP A 44 -11.44 -1.68 13.42
C ASP A 44 -11.26 -1.09 14.83
#